data_AF-A0A914Z4Z3-F1
#
_entry.id   AF-A0A914Z4Z3-F1
#
_cell.length_a   1.000
_cell.length_b   1.000
_cell.length_c   1.000
_cell.angle_alpha   90.00
_cell.angle_beta   90.00
_cell.angle_gamma   90.00
#
_symmetry.space_group_name_H-M   'P 1'
#
loop_
_entity.id
_entity.type
_entity.pdbx_description
1 polymer ?
#
loop_
_entity_poly.entity_id
_entity_poly.type
_entity_poly.pdbx_seq_one_letter_code
_entity_poly.pdbx_strand_id
1 'polypeptide(L)'
;MLFYFIFFLFFQVISISAEDKLVHVHALWRHGERNPRKLFYGDLNNASAFPEGLGQLTKNGIHKFFILGQFFQLRYIYENKFLSPEYIHSEV
;
A
#
# COMPACT_ATOMS: atom_id res chain seq x y z
N MET A 1 42.53 17.43 -27.36
CA MET A 1 41.86 18.11 -26.22
C MET A 1 40.42 18.50 -26.52
N LEU A 2 40.13 19.19 -27.64
CA LEU A 2 38.77 19.64 -27.97
C LEU A 2 37.73 18.49 -28.09
N PHE A 3 38.12 17.35 -28.67
CA PHE A 3 37.24 16.17 -28.80
C PHE A 3 36.85 15.56 -27.44
N TYR A 4 37.81 15.46 -26.51
CA TYR A 4 37.55 15.00 -25.14
C TYR A 4 36.67 15.98 -24.35
N PHE A 5 36.83 17.28 -24.62
CA PHE A 5 36.00 18.33 -24.02
C PHE A 5 34.55 18.25 -24.52
N ILE A 6 34.35 18.04 -25.83
CA ILE A 6 33.01 17.83 -26.42
C ILE A 6 32.39 16.54 -25.91
N PHE A 7 33.16 15.44 -25.81
CA PHE A 7 32.67 14.16 -25.29
C PHE A 7 32.29 14.27 -23.80
N PHE A 8 33.07 15.00 -22.99
CA PHE A 8 32.77 15.29 -21.59
C PHE A 8 31.49 16.13 -21.45
N LEU A 9 31.32 17.17 -22.27
CA LEU A 9 30.10 17.98 -22.31
C LEU A 9 28.87 17.14 -22.70
N PHE A 10 29.01 16.24 -23.68
CA PHE A 10 27.93 15.33 -24.08
C PHE A 10 27.56 14.35 -22.96
N PHE A 11 28.55 13.85 -22.21
CA PHE A 11 28.35 12.95 -21.06
C PHE A 11 27.64 13.64 -19.88
N GLN A 12 27.90 14.93 -19.66
CA GLN A 12 27.19 15.70 -18.62
C GLN A 12 25.74 15.99 -18.98
N VAL A 13 25.43 16.27 -20.26
CA VAL A 13 24.05 16.49 -20.71
C VAL A 13 23.19 15.23 -20.57
N ILE A 14 23.76 14.04 -20.80
CA ILE A 14 23.05 12.76 -20.61
C ILE A 14 22.76 12.47 -19.12
N SER A 15 23.57 13.02 -18.20
CA SER A 15 23.43 12.77 -16.76
C SER A 15 22.36 13.63 -16.07
N ILE A 16 21.74 14.59 -16.78
CA ILE A 16 20.65 15.41 -16.23
C ILE A 16 19.33 14.67 -16.48
N SER A 17 19.06 13.71 -15.59
CA SER A 17 17.74 13.12 -15.42
C SER A 17 17.12 13.76 -14.19
N ALA A 18 16.00 14.48 -14.34
CA ALA A 18 15.21 14.88 -13.19
C ALA A 18 14.62 13.60 -12.57
N GLU A 19 15.04 13.25 -11.36
CA GLU A 19 14.51 12.09 -10.66
C GLU A 19 13.13 12.44 -10.09
N ASP A 20 12.10 11.75 -10.55
CA ASP A 20 10.74 11.92 -10.02
C ASP A 20 10.72 11.46 -8.56
N LYS A 21 10.49 12.41 -7.65
CA LYS A 21 10.45 12.14 -6.20
C LYS A 21 9.00 11.96 -5.74
N LEU A 22 8.71 10.82 -5.10
CA LEU A 22 7.46 10.63 -4.38
C LEU A 22 7.43 11.54 -3.14
N VAL A 23 6.42 12.41 -3.05
CA VAL A 23 6.28 13.38 -1.94
C VAL A 23 5.05 13.14 -1.07
N HIS A 24 4.03 12.46 -1.59
CA HIS A 24 2.80 12.18 -0.87
C HIS A 24 2.04 11.01 -1.50
N VAL A 25 1.35 10.22 -0.68
CA VAL A 25 0.48 9.12 -1.11
C VAL A 25 -0.87 9.27 -0.44
N HIS A 26 -1.94 9.29 -1.23
CA HIS A 26 -3.31 9.13 -0.74
C HIS A 26 -3.80 7.76 -1.20
N ALA A 27 -4.10 6.88 -0.25
CA ALA A 27 -4.60 5.55 -0.54
C ALA A 27 -6.08 5.43 -0.11
N LEU A 28 -6.90 4.85 -0.99
CA LEU A 28 -8.30 4.58 -0.72
C LEU A 28 -8.55 3.08 -0.89
N TRP A 29 -9.10 2.44 0.14
CA TRP A 29 -9.53 1.05 0.07
C TRP A 29 -10.85 0.86 0.78
N ARG A 30 -11.56 -0.18 0.37
CA ARG A 30 -12.75 -0.67 1.06
C ARG A 30 -12.35 -1.44 2.32
N HIS A 31 -13.24 -1.54 3.30
CA HIS A 31 -13.10 -2.47 4.42
C HIS A 31 -12.76 -3.91 3.94
N GLY A 32 -12.15 -4.70 4.83
CA GLY A 32 -11.87 -6.12 4.59
C GLY A 32 -13.11 -7.00 4.45
N GLU A 33 -12.87 -8.25 4.08
CA GLU A 33 -13.90 -9.27 4.02
C GLU A 33 -14.65 -9.31 5.37
N ARG A 34 -15.98 -9.30 5.31
CA ARG A 34 -16.85 -9.26 6.48
C ARG A 34 -18.05 -10.17 6.28
N ASN A 35 -18.63 -10.59 7.39
CA ASN A 35 -19.88 -11.31 7.41
C ASN A 35 -21.03 -10.44 6.85
N PRO A 36 -22.14 -11.06 6.40
CA PRO A 36 -23.33 -10.34 5.96
C PRO A 36 -23.77 -9.35 7.03
N ARG A 37 -24.20 -8.14 6.63
CA ARG A 37 -24.63 -7.11 7.59
C ARG A 37 -25.96 -7.47 8.26
N LYS A 38 -26.82 -8.17 7.52
CA LYS A 38 -28.12 -8.65 7.95
C LYS A 38 -28.45 -9.91 7.17
N LEU A 39 -29.25 -10.79 7.76
CA LEU A 39 -29.85 -11.93 7.09
C LEU A 39 -31.15 -11.48 6.42
N PHE A 40 -31.52 -12.12 5.32
CA PHE A 40 -32.81 -11.88 4.67
C PHE A 40 -33.89 -12.79 5.26
N TYR A 41 -35.15 -12.45 5.01
CA TYR A 41 -36.26 -13.29 5.47
C TYR A 41 -36.22 -14.64 4.75
N GLY A 42 -36.19 -15.74 5.52
CA GLY A 42 -36.08 -17.09 4.98
C GLY A 42 -34.65 -17.56 4.69
N ASP A 43 -33.62 -16.86 5.19
CA ASP A 43 -32.24 -17.36 5.15
C ASP A 43 -32.15 -18.72 5.87
N LEU A 44 -31.48 -19.68 5.23
CA LEU A 44 -31.29 -21.02 5.78
C LEU A 44 -30.32 -21.01 6.97
N ASN A 45 -29.44 -20.02 7.03
CA ASN A 45 -28.49 -19.83 8.11
C ASN A 45 -29.01 -18.80 9.11
N ASN A 46 -28.68 -19.00 10.39
CA ASN A 46 -28.95 -18.05 11.46
C ASN A 46 -27.68 -17.24 11.79
N ALA A 47 -27.81 -16.23 12.66
CA ALA A 47 -26.69 -15.36 13.01
C ALA A 47 -25.51 -16.11 13.64
N SER A 48 -25.75 -17.25 14.31
CA SER A 48 -24.69 -18.08 14.90
C SER A 48 -23.81 -18.80 13.87
N ALA A 49 -24.22 -18.86 12.59
CA ALA A 49 -23.35 -19.35 11.51
C ALA A 49 -22.15 -18.42 11.24
N PHE A 50 -22.18 -17.20 11.78
CA PHE A 50 -21.15 -16.17 11.63
C PHE A 50 -20.49 -15.95 12.98
N PRO A 51 -19.41 -16.67 13.32
CA PRO A 51 -18.84 -16.66 14.68
C PRO A 51 -18.29 -15.30 15.10
N GLU A 52 -17.85 -14.47 14.17
CA GLU A 52 -17.45 -13.08 14.45
C GLU A 52 -18.66 -12.13 14.58
N GLY A 53 -19.86 -12.57 14.20
CA GLY A 53 -21.08 -11.77 14.18
C GLY A 53 -21.38 -11.11 12.84
N LEU A 54 -22.62 -10.67 12.66
CA LEU A 54 -23.08 -10.01 11.43
C LEU A 54 -22.39 -8.66 11.23
N GLY A 55 -21.97 -8.39 10.00
CA GLY A 55 -21.29 -7.17 9.60
C GLY A 55 -19.84 -7.04 10.08
N GLN A 56 -19.37 -7.96 10.92
CA GLN A 56 -18.00 -7.95 11.45
C GLN A 56 -17.00 -8.50 10.44
N LEU A 57 -15.76 -8.02 10.52
CA LEU A 57 -14.66 -8.54 9.70
C LEU A 57 -14.44 -10.01 10.00
N THR A 58 -14.22 -10.81 8.96
CA THR A 58 -13.81 -12.20 9.14
C THR A 58 -12.33 -12.24 9.53
N LYS A 59 -11.89 -13.30 10.22
CA LYS A 59 -10.46 -13.50 10.50
C LYS A 59 -9.62 -13.48 9.22
N ASN A 60 -10.16 -14.04 8.14
CA ASN A 60 -9.55 -14.01 6.82
C ASN A 60 -9.47 -12.58 6.26
N GLY A 61 -10.53 -11.79 6.42
CA GLY A 61 -10.54 -10.38 6.04
C GLY A 61 -9.47 -9.56 6.75
N ILE A 62 -9.31 -9.77 8.05
CA ILE A 62 -8.25 -9.13 8.86
C ILE A 62 -6.87 -9.55 8.35
N HIS A 63 -6.66 -10.86 8.12
CA HIS A 63 -5.38 -11.37 7.64
C HIS A 63 -4.99 -10.83 6.26
N LYS A 64 -5.95 -10.74 5.33
CA LYS A 64 -5.71 -10.12 4.01
C LYS A 64 -5.31 -8.66 4.12
N PHE A 65 -5.90 -7.92 5.07
CA PHE A 65 -5.53 -6.54 5.35
C PHE A 65 -4.13 -6.41 5.95
N PHE A 66 -3.73 -7.34 6.81
CA PHE A 66 -2.36 -7.41 7.29
C PHE A 66 -1.36 -7.61 6.14
N ILE A 67 -1.63 -8.53 5.21
CA ILE A 67 -0.80 -8.75 4.02
C ILE A 67 -0.72 -7.49 3.15
N LEU A 68 -1.83 -6.77 2.97
CA LEU A 68 -1.84 -5.49 2.27
C LEU A 68 -0.92 -4.46 2.97
N GLY A 69 -0.92 -4.42 4.29
CA GLY A 69 0.02 -3.61 5.08
C GLY A 69 1.48 -4.01 4.83
N GLN A 70 1.79 -5.31 4.76
CA GLN A 70 3.14 -5.79 4.42
C GLN A 70 3.55 -5.37 3.00
N PHE A 71 2.63 -5.39 2.05
CA PHE A 71 2.88 -4.86 0.70
C PHE A 71 3.22 -3.37 0.73
N PHE A 72 2.50 -2.56 1.51
CA PHE A 72 2.81 -1.14 1.66
C PHE A 72 4.15 -0.90 2.36
N GLN A 73 4.50 -1.71 3.36
CA GLN A 73 5.82 -1.65 3.99
C GLN A 73 6.92 -1.95 2.95
N LEU A 74 6.78 -3.01 2.15
CA LEU A 74 7.74 -3.34 1.10
C LEU A 74 7.91 -2.19 0.11
N ARG A 75 6.79 -1.68 -0.40
CA ARG A 75 6.79 -0.59 -1.38
C ARG A 75 7.36 0.70 -0.80
N TYR A 76 6.85 1.18 0.33
CA TYR A 76 7.13 2.54 0.79
C TYR A 76 8.29 2.65 1.76
N ILE A 77 8.66 1.59 2.50
CA ILE A 77 9.85 1.63 3.38
C ILE A 77 11.07 1.08 2.64
N TYR A 78 10.98 -0.11 2.05
CA TYR A 78 12.18 -0.80 1.53
C TYR A 78 12.53 -0.44 0.08
N GLU A 79 11.55 -0.44 -0.84
CA GLU A 79 11.82 -0.19 -2.25
C GLU A 79 11.99 1.30 -2.55
N ASN A 80 11.06 2.14 -2.08
CA ASN A 80 11.04 3.57 -2.40
C ASN A 80 11.69 4.45 -1.33
N LYS A 81 12.02 3.90 -0.15
CA LYS A 81 12.59 4.65 0.99
C LYS A 81 11.82 5.95 1.29
N PHE A 82 10.50 5.88 1.15
CA PHE A 82 9.57 6.99 1.31
C PHE A 82 9.17 7.20 2.77
N LEU A 83 8.95 6.11 3.51
CA LEU A 83 8.65 6.10 4.95
C LEU A 83 9.86 5.63 5.77
N SER A 84 9.92 6.05 7.03
CA SER A 84 10.95 5.60 7.97
C SER A 84 10.78 4.10 8.31
N PRO A 85 11.88 3.36 8.59
CA PRO A 85 11.80 1.96 9.00
C PRO A 85 11.02 1.76 10.31
N GLU A 86 11.16 2.71 11.24
CA GLU A 86 10.38 2.80 12.47
C GLU A 86 9.09 3.59 12.25
N TYR A 87 8.04 3.24 13.00
CA TYR A 87 6.77 3.97 12.93
C TYR A 87 6.92 5.40 13.49
N ILE A 88 6.68 6.39 12.62
CA ILE A 88 6.58 7.81 12.98
C ILE A 88 5.16 8.29 12.70
N HIS A 89 4.46 8.75 13.74
CA HIS A 89 3.04 9.11 13.64
C HIS A 89 2.74 10.20 12.61
N SER A 90 3.67 11.14 12.38
CA SER A 90 3.47 12.20 11.39
C SER A 90 3.64 11.77 9.93
N GLU A 91 4.14 10.55 9.68
CA GLU A 91 4.35 10.04 8.32
C GLU A 91 3.14 9.25 7.78
N VAL A 92 2.18 8.87 8.64
CA VAL A 92 1.03 7.99 8.31
C VAL A 92 -0.27 8.53 8.87
#